data_AF-A0A966FHF3-F1
#
_entry.id   AF-A0A966FHF3-F1
#
_cell.length_a   1.000
_cell.length_b   1.000
_cell.length_c   1.000
_cell.angle_alpha   90.00
_cell.angle_beta   90.00
_cell.angle_gamma   90.00
#
_symmetry.space_group_name_H-M   'P 1'
#
loop_
_entity.id
_entity.type
_entity.pdbx_description
1 polymer ?
#
loop_
_entity_poly.entity_id
_entity_poly.type
_entity_poly.pdbx_seq_one_letter_code
_entity_poly.pdbx_strand_id
1 'polypeptide(L)'
;DDEARSPAGLTDPSFGKLREPMLRFVQWARSFGVTSSDDKWIIDDLSDPGSKLSQSPLRSPSVFNFFRPGYVPPTSSLSTGSVAPEFQLVNEGSVGGYLNFMAVVLQKGLNLQRIKASYTDELALVTDATALVQRLNTVLCAGQLSAATQSLFVTALNATPVTATSTDTVKKNRVYAAVLMVLASANYLIQK
;
A
#
# COMPACT_ATOMS: atom_id res chain seq x y z
N ASP A 1 -3.69 -14.96 -23.26
CA ASP A 1 -3.67 -13.50 -23.18
C ASP A 1 -2.23 -13.10 -22.91
N ASP A 2 -1.54 -12.71 -23.97
CA ASP A 2 -0.12 -12.38 -23.94
C ASP A 2 0.10 -10.99 -23.34
N GLU A 3 -0.87 -10.08 -23.42
CA GLU A 3 -0.84 -8.78 -22.76
C GLU A 3 -0.80 -8.93 -21.23
N ALA A 4 -1.58 -9.88 -20.68
CA ALA A 4 -1.65 -10.11 -19.24
C ALA A 4 -0.51 -10.98 -18.66
N ARG A 5 0.27 -11.68 -19.51
CA ARG A 5 1.25 -12.70 -19.07
C ARG A 5 2.66 -12.52 -19.60
N SER A 6 2.87 -11.63 -20.57
CA SER A 6 4.18 -11.37 -21.16
C SER A 6 5.00 -10.44 -20.27
N PRO A 7 6.31 -10.69 -20.10
CA PRO A 7 7.21 -9.77 -19.41
C PRO A 7 7.41 -8.43 -20.15
N ALA A 8 6.99 -8.33 -21.42
CA ALA A 8 7.18 -7.12 -22.24
C ALA A 8 6.49 -5.88 -21.64
N GLY A 9 5.35 -6.04 -20.98
CA GLY A 9 4.64 -4.94 -20.32
C GLY A 9 5.40 -4.33 -19.14
N LEU A 10 6.30 -5.09 -18.50
CA LEU A 10 7.02 -4.61 -17.30
C LEU A 10 7.89 -3.37 -17.59
N THR A 11 8.44 -3.28 -18.79
CA THR A 11 9.29 -2.16 -19.23
C THR A 11 8.52 -1.05 -19.95
N ASP A 12 7.26 -1.28 -20.32
CA ASP A 12 6.45 -0.29 -21.02
C ASP A 12 5.96 0.79 -20.03
N PRO A 13 6.18 2.09 -20.30
CA PRO A 13 5.68 3.18 -19.44
C PRO A 13 4.16 3.38 -19.50
N SER A 14 3.49 2.86 -20.54
CA SER A 14 2.04 2.91 -20.71
C SER A 14 1.32 1.70 -20.11
N PHE A 15 2.06 0.65 -19.73
CA PHE A 15 1.51 -0.56 -19.17
C PHE A 15 1.34 -0.48 -17.65
N GLY A 16 0.22 -1.05 -17.20
CA GLY A 16 -0.14 -1.17 -15.81
C GLY A 16 -1.37 -0.36 -15.43
N LYS A 17 -1.75 -0.45 -14.17
CA LYS A 17 -2.90 0.25 -13.62
C LYS A 17 -2.64 0.74 -12.20
N LEU A 18 -3.40 1.72 -11.77
CA LEU A 18 -3.37 2.14 -10.37
C LEU A 18 -3.97 1.04 -9.49
N ARG A 19 -3.26 0.61 -8.45
CA ARG A 19 -3.80 -0.30 -7.43
C ARG A 19 -4.94 0.41 -6.70
N GLU A 20 -6.11 -0.21 -6.58
CA GLU A 20 -7.22 0.34 -5.82
C GLU A 20 -6.91 0.42 -4.31
N PRO A 21 -7.41 1.44 -3.57
CA PRO A 21 -7.19 1.56 -2.13
C PRO A 21 -7.56 0.30 -1.33
N MET A 22 -8.69 -0.34 -1.64
CA MET A 22 -9.10 -1.58 -0.98
C MET A 22 -8.16 -2.75 -1.27
N LEU A 23 -7.65 -2.86 -2.51
CA LEU A 23 -6.69 -3.89 -2.88
C LEU A 23 -5.35 -3.68 -2.17
N ARG A 24 -4.89 -2.43 -2.03
CA ARG A 24 -3.69 -2.11 -1.24
C ARG A 24 -3.85 -2.54 0.22
N PHE A 25 -5.01 -2.28 0.82
CA PHE A 25 -5.32 -2.65 2.20
C PHE A 25 -5.37 -4.17 2.38
N VAL A 26 -6.03 -4.91 1.48
CA VAL A 26 -6.09 -6.38 1.53
C VAL A 26 -4.72 -7.02 1.27
N GLN A 27 -3.93 -6.48 0.35
CA GLN A 27 -2.57 -6.94 0.11
C GLN A 27 -1.71 -6.79 1.37
N TRP A 28 -1.76 -5.62 2.03
CA TRP A 28 -1.09 -5.41 3.31
C TRP A 28 -1.53 -6.47 4.33
N ALA A 29 -2.84 -6.66 4.50
CA ALA A 29 -3.35 -7.58 5.50
C ALA A 29 -2.86 -9.03 5.29
N ARG A 30 -2.84 -9.49 4.03
CA ARG A 30 -2.34 -10.80 3.66
C ARG A 30 -0.82 -10.93 3.82
N SER A 31 -0.07 -9.92 3.39
CA SER A 31 1.40 -9.98 3.36
C SER A 31 2.02 -10.03 4.75
N PHE A 32 1.37 -9.40 5.74
CA PHE A 32 1.92 -9.25 7.10
C PHE A 32 1.16 -10.04 8.17
N GLY A 33 0.35 -11.02 7.74
CA GLY A 33 -0.34 -11.96 8.62
C GLY A 33 -1.26 -11.26 9.61
N VAL A 34 -2.20 -10.44 9.12
CA VAL A 34 -3.23 -9.85 9.98
C VAL A 34 -4.10 -10.94 10.58
N THR A 35 -4.30 -10.86 11.90
CA THR A 35 -5.15 -11.77 12.68
C THR A 35 -6.15 -11.00 13.52
N SER A 36 -7.27 -11.63 13.87
CA SER A 36 -8.22 -11.12 14.86
C SER A 36 -8.10 -11.91 16.17
N SER A 37 -7.96 -11.22 17.30
CA SER A 37 -7.79 -11.85 18.62
C SER A 37 -9.03 -12.59 19.13
N ASP A 38 -10.21 -12.25 18.60
CA ASP A 38 -11.50 -12.80 19.01
C ASP A 38 -12.29 -13.37 17.82
N ASP A 39 -11.61 -13.57 16.69
CA ASP A 39 -12.17 -14.03 15.41
C ASP A 39 -13.31 -13.16 14.85
N LYS A 40 -13.44 -11.92 15.36
CA LYS A 40 -14.38 -10.93 14.82
C LYS A 40 -13.65 -10.00 13.88
N TRP A 41 -14.08 -9.98 12.62
CA TRP A 41 -13.50 -9.17 11.54
C TRP A 41 -14.32 -7.91 11.31
N ILE A 42 -14.47 -7.11 12.38
CA ILE A 42 -15.21 -5.85 12.33
C ILE A 42 -14.34 -4.81 11.63
N ILE A 43 -14.74 -4.46 10.41
CA ILE A 43 -14.19 -3.37 9.61
C ILE A 43 -15.33 -2.38 9.40
N ASP A 44 -15.20 -1.21 10.03
CA ASP A 44 -16.20 -0.14 9.94
C ASP A 44 -16.24 0.49 8.55
N ASP A 45 -17.18 1.43 8.34
CA ASP A 45 -17.29 2.15 7.08
C ASP A 45 -15.97 2.87 6.71
N LEU A 46 -15.43 2.53 5.54
CA LEU A 46 -14.17 3.07 4.98
C LEU A 46 -14.39 4.11 3.87
N SER A 47 -15.61 4.61 3.69
CA SER A 47 -15.99 5.46 2.55
C SER A 47 -15.47 6.91 2.62
N ASP A 48 -15.07 7.39 3.80
CA ASP A 48 -14.59 8.77 3.95
C ASP A 48 -13.25 8.99 3.21
N PRO A 49 -13.19 9.91 2.23
CA PRO A 49 -11.96 10.13 1.46
C PRO A 49 -10.89 10.91 2.22
N GLY A 50 -11.25 11.71 3.24
CA GLY A 50 -10.28 12.53 3.97
C GLY A 50 -9.47 11.75 5.02
N SER A 51 -9.98 10.60 5.46
CA SER A 51 -9.39 9.81 6.55
C SER A 51 -9.38 8.30 6.33
N LYS A 52 -9.95 7.79 5.22
CA LYS A 52 -10.11 6.35 4.93
C LYS A 52 -9.84 6.04 3.45
N LEU A 53 -10.45 4.97 2.93
CA LEU A 53 -10.08 4.35 1.64
C LEU A 53 -10.91 4.85 0.45
N SER A 54 -11.93 5.69 0.66
CA SER A 54 -12.91 6.06 -0.38
C SER A 54 -13.65 4.86 -1.00
N GLN A 55 -13.51 3.68 -0.39
CA GLN A 55 -14.10 2.42 -0.79
C GLN A 55 -14.44 1.65 0.47
N SER A 56 -15.65 1.11 0.54
CA SER A 56 -16.06 0.23 1.63
C SER A 56 -16.86 -0.92 1.05
N PRO A 57 -16.61 -2.18 1.47
CA PRO A 57 -17.39 -3.32 1.00
C PRO A 57 -18.89 -3.07 1.14
N LEU A 58 -19.66 -3.51 0.14
CA LEU A 58 -21.12 -3.36 0.06
C LEU A 58 -21.63 -1.90 0.00
N ARG A 59 -20.76 -0.91 -0.27
CA ARG A 59 -21.11 0.52 -0.40
C ARG A 59 -20.74 1.12 -1.75
N SER A 60 -20.98 0.37 -2.83
CA SER A 60 -20.79 0.91 -4.18
C SER A 60 -21.76 2.08 -4.43
N PRO A 61 -21.30 3.22 -5.00
CA PRO A 61 -22.17 4.34 -5.34
C PRO A 61 -23.00 4.09 -6.61
N SER A 62 -22.71 3.04 -7.38
CA SER A 62 -23.38 2.77 -8.66
C SER A 62 -23.41 1.29 -9.04
N VAL A 63 -24.15 0.95 -10.11
CA VAL A 63 -24.13 -0.39 -10.72
C VAL A 63 -22.80 -0.73 -11.41
N PHE A 64 -21.96 0.27 -11.69
CA PHE A 64 -20.63 0.10 -12.27
C PHE A 64 -19.53 -0.06 -11.20
N ASN A 65 -19.92 -0.33 -9.95
CA ASN A 65 -19.03 -0.34 -8.80
C ASN A 65 -18.50 1.08 -8.44
N PHE A 66 -17.28 1.18 -7.92
CA PHE A 66 -16.67 2.43 -7.43
C PHE A 66 -16.16 3.37 -8.53
N PHE A 67 -15.94 2.89 -9.76
CA PHE A 67 -15.43 3.70 -10.87
C PHE A 67 -15.94 3.17 -12.21
N ARG A 68 -15.96 4.02 -13.23
CA ARG A 68 -16.46 3.68 -14.56
C ARG A 68 -15.36 3.00 -15.38
N PRO A 69 -15.64 1.87 -16.05
CA PRO A 69 -14.64 1.17 -16.88
C PRO A 69 -14.02 2.03 -17.99
N GLY A 70 -14.73 3.06 -18.47
CA GLY A 70 -14.25 3.99 -19.49
C GLY A 70 -13.75 5.34 -18.96
N TYR A 71 -13.47 5.48 -17.66
CA TYR A 71 -13.01 6.76 -17.12
C TYR A 71 -11.62 7.11 -17.64
N VAL A 72 -11.47 8.36 -18.07
CA VAL A 72 -10.24 8.96 -18.54
C VAL A 72 -9.98 10.20 -17.68
N PRO A 73 -8.84 10.29 -16.97
CA PRO A 73 -8.56 11.43 -16.11
C PRO A 73 -8.47 12.72 -16.95
N PRO A 74 -9.27 13.76 -16.63
CA PRO A 74 -9.25 15.00 -17.38
C PRO A 74 -7.88 15.67 -17.30
N THR A 75 -7.51 16.40 -18.36
CA THR A 75 -6.26 17.20 -18.41
C THR A 75 -4.97 16.43 -18.09
N SER A 76 -4.95 15.11 -18.34
CA SER A 76 -3.79 14.24 -18.08
C SER A 76 -3.17 13.74 -19.40
N SER A 77 -1.93 13.27 -19.35
CA SER A 77 -1.28 12.59 -20.49
C SER A 77 -2.05 11.35 -20.96
N LEU A 78 -2.83 10.72 -20.05
CA LEU A 78 -3.67 9.56 -20.33
C LEU A 78 -4.91 9.89 -21.17
N SER A 79 -5.26 11.17 -21.31
CA SER A 79 -6.39 11.63 -22.14
C SER A 79 -6.26 11.32 -23.63
N THR A 80 -5.10 10.85 -24.07
CA THR A 80 -4.77 10.54 -25.47
C THR A 80 -5.03 9.08 -25.87
N GLY A 81 -6.05 8.44 -25.26
CA GLY A 81 -6.53 7.11 -25.67
C GLY A 81 -6.32 5.99 -24.66
N SER A 82 -5.90 6.30 -23.42
CA SER A 82 -5.80 5.33 -22.32
C SER A 82 -6.92 5.54 -21.31
N VAL A 83 -7.67 4.47 -21.01
CA VAL A 83 -8.61 4.48 -19.88
C VAL A 83 -7.86 4.19 -18.60
N ALA A 84 -8.21 4.88 -17.51
CA ALA A 84 -7.59 4.69 -16.21
C ALA A 84 -8.65 4.71 -15.11
N PRO A 85 -9.53 3.68 -15.04
CA PRO A 85 -10.75 3.69 -14.24
C PRO A 85 -10.53 4.04 -12.77
N GLU A 86 -9.52 3.44 -12.14
CA GLU A 86 -9.22 3.59 -10.72
C GLU A 86 -8.81 5.04 -10.35
N PHE A 87 -8.34 5.84 -11.31
CA PHE A 87 -8.03 7.26 -11.08
C PHE A 87 -9.28 8.11 -10.81
N GLN A 88 -10.49 7.60 -11.08
CA GLN A 88 -11.72 8.30 -10.71
C GLN A 88 -11.85 8.49 -9.19
N LEU A 89 -11.17 7.66 -8.40
CA LEU A 89 -11.13 7.75 -6.93
C LEU A 89 -9.99 8.64 -6.42
N VAL A 90 -9.10 9.12 -7.29
CA VAL A 90 -7.90 9.86 -6.90
C VAL A 90 -8.16 11.36 -6.91
N ASN A 91 -7.97 11.99 -5.77
CA ASN A 91 -7.90 13.44 -5.60
C ASN A 91 -6.96 13.74 -4.42
N GLU A 92 -6.68 15.03 -4.18
CA GLU A 92 -5.79 15.49 -3.13
C GLU A 92 -6.21 14.96 -1.75
N GLY A 93 -7.53 14.91 -1.50
CA GLY A 93 -8.11 14.39 -0.28
C GLY A 93 -7.88 12.88 -0.12
N SER A 94 -8.23 12.08 -1.13
CA SER A 94 -8.15 10.62 -1.05
C SER A 94 -6.73 10.07 -0.97
N VAL A 95 -5.75 10.76 -1.57
CA VAL A 95 -4.33 10.41 -1.43
C VAL A 95 -3.86 10.60 0.02
N GLY A 96 -4.17 11.76 0.61
CA GLY A 96 -3.85 12.04 2.02
C GLY A 96 -4.61 11.13 2.98
N GLY A 97 -5.90 10.91 2.73
CA GLY A 97 -6.76 10.05 3.54
C GLY A 97 -6.28 8.61 3.60
N TYR A 98 -5.85 8.05 2.45
CA TYR A 98 -5.26 6.70 2.40
C TYR A 98 -4.01 6.58 3.29
N LEU A 99 -3.09 7.55 3.21
CA LEU A 99 -1.85 7.50 3.99
C LEU A 99 -2.12 7.69 5.49
N ASN A 100 -3.03 8.59 5.85
CA ASN A 100 -3.46 8.78 7.23
C ASN A 100 -4.10 7.50 7.79
N PHE A 101 -4.98 6.87 7.02
CA PHE A 101 -5.61 5.61 7.37
C PHE A 101 -4.56 4.52 7.61
N MET A 102 -3.66 4.31 6.65
CA MET A 102 -2.63 3.27 6.78
C MET A 102 -1.69 3.57 7.95
N ALA A 103 -1.23 4.81 8.14
CA ALA A 103 -0.38 5.16 9.28
C ALA A 103 -1.00 4.77 10.63
N VAL A 104 -2.31 5.01 10.80
CA VAL A 104 -3.06 4.60 12.00
C VAL A 104 -3.18 3.08 12.08
N VAL A 105 -3.60 2.41 11.00
CA VAL A 105 -3.83 0.96 10.96
C VAL A 105 -2.56 0.17 11.21
N LEU A 106 -1.43 0.58 10.64
CA LEU A 106 -0.13 -0.07 10.84
C LEU A 106 0.26 -0.08 12.31
N GLN A 107 0.02 1.03 13.03
CA GLN A 107 0.43 1.20 14.42
C GLN A 107 -0.58 0.65 15.44
N LYS A 108 -1.87 0.92 15.23
CA LYS A 108 -2.94 0.68 16.21
C LYS A 108 -3.83 -0.50 15.83
N GLY A 109 -3.67 -1.07 14.64
CA GLY A 109 -4.60 -2.05 14.12
C GLY A 109 -6.00 -1.47 13.93
N LEU A 110 -6.98 -2.36 13.78
CA LEU A 110 -8.40 -2.05 13.64
C LEU A 110 -9.18 -2.60 14.83
N ASN A 111 -10.40 -2.12 15.01
CA ASN A 111 -11.33 -2.58 16.04
C ASN A 111 -10.67 -2.65 17.43
N LEU A 112 -10.18 -1.50 17.93
CA LEU A 112 -9.51 -1.39 19.23
C LEU A 112 -8.31 -2.37 19.39
N GLN A 113 -7.48 -2.46 18.35
CA GLN A 113 -6.29 -3.34 18.26
C GLN A 113 -6.58 -4.85 18.22
N ARG A 114 -7.85 -5.26 18.09
CA ARG A 114 -8.22 -6.69 17.99
C ARG A 114 -7.75 -7.29 16.66
N ILE A 115 -7.75 -6.49 15.60
CA ILE A 115 -7.31 -6.89 14.27
C ILE A 115 -5.99 -6.19 13.97
N LYS A 116 -4.90 -6.94 13.87
CA LYS A 116 -3.55 -6.36 13.66
C LYS A 116 -2.62 -7.32 12.93
N ALA A 117 -1.63 -6.75 12.25
CA ALA A 117 -0.53 -7.49 11.62
C ALA A 117 0.52 -7.91 12.65
N SER A 118 1.17 -9.05 12.42
CA SER A 118 2.23 -9.57 13.30
C SER A 118 3.61 -9.01 12.97
N TYR A 119 3.89 -8.78 11.68
CA TYR A 119 5.19 -8.36 11.15
C TYR A 119 6.36 -9.25 11.59
N THR A 120 6.11 -10.55 11.76
CA THR A 120 7.10 -11.48 12.34
C THR A 120 8.40 -11.50 11.52
N ASP A 121 8.30 -11.58 10.19
CA ASP A 121 9.45 -11.63 9.29
C ASP A 121 10.17 -10.27 9.22
N GLU A 122 9.42 -9.16 9.23
CA GLU A 122 9.98 -7.82 9.17
C GLU A 122 10.72 -7.45 10.46
N LEU A 123 10.20 -7.90 11.61
CA LEU A 123 10.85 -7.70 12.91
C LEU A 123 12.16 -8.48 13.03
N ALA A 124 12.28 -9.63 12.35
CA ALA A 124 13.54 -10.38 12.29
C ALA A 124 14.64 -9.62 11.50
N LEU A 125 14.25 -8.72 10.60
CA LEU A 125 15.15 -7.91 9.76
C LEU A 125 15.35 -6.48 10.30
N VAL A 126 14.75 -6.11 11.43
CA VAL A 126 14.58 -4.70 11.86
C VAL A 126 15.88 -3.92 12.06
N THR A 127 16.99 -4.61 12.38
CA THR A 127 18.31 -4.00 12.54
C THR A 127 19.03 -3.79 11.20
N ASP A 128 18.62 -4.49 10.14
CA ASP A 128 19.16 -4.38 8.79
C ASP A 128 18.13 -3.69 7.88
N ALA A 129 18.27 -2.37 7.75
CA ALA A 129 17.37 -1.57 6.92
C ALA A 129 17.39 -2.00 5.44
N THR A 130 18.53 -2.48 4.94
CA THR A 130 18.67 -2.93 3.55
C THR A 130 17.88 -4.21 3.34
N ALA A 131 18.07 -5.22 4.19
CA ALA A 131 17.33 -6.47 4.11
C ALA A 131 15.81 -6.25 4.32
N LEU A 132 15.43 -5.36 5.23
CA LEU A 132 14.03 -4.99 5.45
C LEU A 132 13.41 -4.39 4.18
N VAL A 133 14.07 -3.42 3.54
CA VAL A 133 13.57 -2.80 2.30
C VAL A 133 13.51 -3.81 1.14
N GLN A 134 14.49 -4.71 1.02
CA GLN A 134 14.48 -5.77 0.01
C GLN A 134 13.34 -6.78 0.21
N ARG A 135 13.04 -7.14 1.47
CA ARG A 135 11.88 -7.95 1.82
C ARG A 135 10.60 -7.27 1.36
N LEU A 136 10.40 -6.00 1.74
CA LEU A 136 9.20 -5.23 1.35
C LEU A 136 9.07 -5.06 -0.16
N ASN A 137 10.19 -4.86 -0.86
CA ASN A 137 10.21 -4.84 -2.33
C ASN A 137 9.64 -6.14 -2.91
N THR A 138 10.05 -7.28 -2.34
CA THR A 138 9.60 -8.59 -2.80
C THR A 138 8.11 -8.80 -2.53
N VAL A 139 7.65 -8.54 -1.30
CA VAL A 139 6.28 -8.88 -0.89
C VAL A 139 5.21 -7.88 -1.36
N LEU A 140 5.55 -6.59 -1.48
CA LEU A 140 4.59 -5.56 -1.87
C LEU A 140 4.71 -5.16 -3.34
N CYS A 141 5.93 -5.18 -3.89
CA CYS A 141 6.24 -4.64 -5.21
C CYS A 141 6.74 -5.70 -6.21
N ALA A 142 6.77 -6.98 -5.85
CA ALA A 142 7.28 -8.06 -6.70
C ALA A 142 8.69 -7.76 -7.27
N GLY A 143 9.55 -7.09 -6.49
CA GLY A 143 10.91 -6.73 -6.90
C GLY A 143 11.04 -5.43 -7.70
N GLN A 144 9.93 -4.72 -7.97
CA GLN A 144 9.90 -3.57 -8.88
C GLN A 144 10.19 -2.19 -8.25
N LEU A 145 10.57 -2.12 -6.96
CA LEU A 145 11.12 -0.88 -6.40
C LEU A 145 12.46 -0.56 -7.07
N SER A 146 12.58 0.64 -7.62
CA SER A 146 13.83 1.10 -8.23
C SER A 146 14.98 1.10 -7.21
N ALA A 147 16.22 0.92 -7.69
CA ALA A 147 17.40 0.98 -6.84
C ALA A 147 17.53 2.33 -6.11
N ALA A 148 17.16 3.43 -6.77
CA ALA A 148 17.14 4.77 -6.18
C ALA A 148 16.11 4.86 -5.04
N THR A 149 14.90 4.34 -5.24
CA THR A 149 13.85 4.31 -4.20
C THR A 149 14.27 3.46 -3.01
N GLN A 150 14.87 2.28 -3.25
CA GLN A 150 15.39 1.42 -2.18
C GLN A 150 16.48 2.14 -1.39
N SER A 151 17.44 2.78 -2.06
CA SER A 151 18.50 3.55 -1.40
C SER A 151 17.93 4.70 -0.57
N LEU A 152 16.92 5.41 -1.08
CA LEU A 152 16.25 6.49 -0.36
C LEU A 152 15.60 5.97 0.93
N PHE A 153 14.89 4.84 0.87
CA PHE A 153 14.26 4.24 2.05
C PHE A 153 15.27 3.75 3.07
N VAL A 154 16.35 3.09 2.64
CA VAL A 154 17.43 2.66 3.54
C VAL A 154 18.04 3.85 4.27
N THR A 155 18.35 4.93 3.54
CA THR A 155 18.88 6.17 4.14
C THR A 155 17.90 6.76 5.15
N ALA A 156 16.61 6.87 4.79
CA ALA A 156 15.59 7.42 5.68
C ALA A 156 15.41 6.57 6.96
N LEU A 157 15.41 5.24 6.83
CA LEU A 157 15.30 4.34 7.98
C LEU A 157 16.55 4.42 8.87
N ASN A 158 17.74 4.59 8.30
CA ASN A 158 19.00 4.68 9.05
C ASN A 158 19.24 6.03 9.72
N ALA A 159 18.46 7.06 9.38
CA ALA A 159 18.49 8.34 10.09
C ALA A 159 18.11 8.20 11.58
N THR A 160 17.33 7.17 11.93
CA THR A 160 17.04 6.77 13.31
C THR A 160 17.59 5.37 13.55
N PRO A 161 18.74 5.23 14.23
CA PRO A 161 19.35 3.93 14.48
C PRO A 161 18.44 3.01 15.31
N VAL A 162 18.32 1.76 14.88
CA VAL A 162 17.66 0.67 15.64
C VAL A 162 18.64 -0.47 15.79
N THR A 163 18.86 -0.90 17.03
CA THR A 163 19.80 -1.96 17.40
C THR A 163 19.08 -3.13 18.06
N ALA A 164 19.81 -4.21 18.34
CA ALA A 164 19.27 -5.37 19.05
C ALA A 164 18.73 -5.00 20.44
N THR A 165 19.32 -4.00 21.12
CA THR A 165 18.94 -3.53 22.45
C THR A 165 17.84 -2.45 22.43
N SER A 166 17.43 -1.96 21.27
CA SER A 166 16.30 -1.04 21.16
C SER A 166 15.01 -1.69 21.68
N THR A 167 14.14 -0.86 22.24
CA THR A 167 12.83 -1.33 22.74
C THR A 167 11.96 -1.85 21.60
N ASP A 168 11.02 -2.73 21.93
CA ASP A 168 10.07 -3.29 20.96
C ASP A 168 9.26 -2.20 20.25
N THR A 169 8.92 -1.12 20.94
CA THR A 169 8.23 0.03 20.35
C THR A 169 9.07 0.69 19.25
N VAL A 170 10.36 0.89 19.48
CA VAL A 170 11.28 1.48 18.48
C VAL A 170 11.43 0.55 17.28
N LYS A 171 11.59 -0.76 17.51
CA LYS A 171 11.66 -1.78 16.45
C LYS A 171 10.38 -1.79 15.59
N LYS A 172 9.21 -1.82 16.23
CA LYS A 172 7.91 -1.77 15.54
C LYS A 172 7.72 -0.47 14.74
N ASN A 173 8.08 0.68 15.31
CA ASN A 173 7.98 1.97 14.61
C ASN A 173 8.82 1.99 13.33
N ARG A 174 10.02 1.37 13.33
CA ARG A 174 10.82 1.24 12.10
C ARG A 174 10.12 0.38 11.05
N VAL A 175 9.53 -0.75 11.43
CA VAL A 175 8.76 -1.59 10.51
C VAL A 175 7.56 -0.83 9.94
N TYR A 176 6.80 -0.13 10.78
CA TYR A 176 5.64 0.66 10.33
C TYR A 176 6.06 1.77 9.36
N ALA A 177 7.16 2.47 9.65
CA ALA A 177 7.70 3.48 8.76
C ALA A 177 8.12 2.89 7.41
N ALA A 178 8.84 1.76 7.42
CA ALA A 178 9.28 1.09 6.20
C ALA A 178 8.10 0.64 5.32
N VAL A 179 7.08 0.03 5.93
CA VAL A 179 5.86 -0.38 5.23
C VAL A 179 5.13 0.85 4.66
N LEU A 180 4.95 1.90 5.46
CA LEU A 180 4.26 3.12 5.02
C LEU A 180 4.97 3.81 3.85
N MET A 181 6.32 3.88 3.88
CA MET A 181 7.11 4.42 2.78
C MET A 181 6.86 3.68 1.47
N VAL A 182 6.81 2.34 1.52
CA VAL A 182 6.50 1.52 0.33
C VAL A 182 5.07 1.77 -0.13
N LEU A 183 4.09 1.76 0.78
CA LEU A 183 2.67 1.99 0.46
C LEU A 183 2.40 3.38 -0.15
N ALA A 184 3.25 4.36 0.14
CA ALA A 184 3.20 5.71 -0.42
C ALA A 184 3.91 5.86 -1.77
N SER A 185 4.72 4.88 -2.19
CA SER A 185 5.61 5.01 -3.34
C SER A 185 4.89 4.81 -4.68
N ALA A 186 5.25 5.58 -5.71
CA ALA A 186 4.69 5.40 -7.05
C ALA A 186 4.94 3.99 -7.62
N ASN A 187 6.11 3.40 -7.35
CA ASN A 187 6.44 2.01 -7.71
C ASN A 187 5.46 0.99 -7.12
N TYR A 188 4.89 1.28 -5.94
CA TYR A 188 3.83 0.47 -5.33
C TYR A 188 2.42 0.91 -5.74
N LEU A 189 2.20 2.16 -6.10
CA LEU A 189 0.86 2.58 -6.51
C LEU A 189 0.49 2.01 -7.89
N ILE A 190 1.48 1.81 -8.77
CA ILE A 190 1.28 1.23 -10.09
C ILE A 190 1.51 -0.29 -10.06
N GLN A 191 0.48 -1.04 -10.47
CA GLN A 191 0.55 -2.48 -10.71
C GLN A 191 0.94 -2.74 -12.16
N LYS A 192 2.03 -3.47 -12.34
CA LYS A 192 2.46 -4.07 -13.61
C LYS A 192 2.44 -5.58 -13.47
#